data_AF-A0A6J6WZH5-F1
#
_entry.id   AF-A0A6J6WZH5-F1
#
_cell.length_a   1.000
_cell.length_b   1.000
_cell.length_c   1.000
_cell.angle_alpha   90.00
_cell.angle_beta   90.00
_cell.angle_gamma   90.00
#
_symmetry.space_group_name_H-M   'P 1'
#
loop_
_entity.id
_entity.type
_entity.pdbx_description
1 polymer ?
#
loop_
_entity_poly.entity_id
_entity_poly.type
_entity_poly.pdbx_seq_one_letter_code
_entity_poly.pdbx_strand_id
1 'polypeptide(L)' 'MAWIDDVTKQIGEAHGIDSQSISVSESEAEVLLELAGLAAHSSGARTNAPLLCHVLGRARSQGISLEALSETVRAAVK' A
#
# COMPACT_ATOMS: atom_id res chain seq x y z
N MET A 1 -4.33 4.37 13.53
CA MET A 1 -3.26 4.70 12.58
C MET A 1 -2.18 5.63 13.14
N ALA A 2 -2.29 6.13 14.39
CA ALA A 2 -1.39 7.16 14.96
C ALA A 2 0.12 7.00 14.69
N TRP A 3 0.69 5.80 14.87
CA TRP A 3 2.13 5.61 14.62
C TRP A 3 2.54 5.85 13.16
N ILE A 4 1.77 5.35 12.18
CA ILE A 4 2.11 5.53 10.77
C ILE A 4 1.85 6.98 10.33
N ASP A 5 0.86 7.65 10.92
CA ASP A 5 0.57 9.07 10.67
C ASP A 5 1.75 9.95 11.13
N ASP A 6 2.29 9.68 12.32
CA ASP A 6 3.45 10.39 12.87
C ASP A 6 4.71 10.17 12.00
N VAL A 7 4.97 8.93 11.58
CA VAL A 7 6.10 8.61 10.69
C VAL A 7 5.95 9.28 9.33
N THR A 8 4.73 9.28 8.76
CA THR A 8 4.43 9.94 7.48
C THR A 8 4.72 11.44 7.57
N LYS A 9 4.34 12.08 8.67
CA LYS A 9 4.66 13.48 8.93
C LYS A 9 6.17 13.72 9.01
N GLN A 10 6.91 12.90 9.76
CA GLN A 10 8.37 13.02 9.88
C GLN A 10 9.08 12.85 8.53
N ILE A 11 8.63 11.91 7.70
CA ILE A 11 9.17 11.70 6.34
C ILE A 11 8.91 12.95 5.47
N GLY A 12 7.69 13.49 5.51
CA GLY A 12 7.34 14.70 4.78
C GLY A 12 8.23 15.89 5.16
N GLU A 13 8.40 16.11 6.47
CA GLU A 13 9.27 17.17 7.01
C GLU A 13 10.74 16.98 6.61
N ALA A 14 11.28 15.76 6.73
CA ALA A 14 12.68 15.48 6.46
C ALA A 14 13.06 15.60 4.97
N HIS A 15 12.11 15.40 4.06
CA HIS A 15 12.36 15.33 2.61
C HIS A 15 11.65 16.42 1.79
N GLY A 16 10.92 17.33 2.44
CA GLY A 16 10.19 18.39 1.75
C GLY A 16 9.04 17.88 0.88
N ILE A 17 8.41 16.76 1.28
CA ILE A 17 7.27 16.16 0.59
C ILE A 17 6.00 16.51 1.37
N ASP A 18 4.90 16.78 0.66
CA ASP A 18 3.59 16.93 1.30
C ASP A 18 3.18 15.60 1.97
N SER A 19 3.08 15.59 3.30
CA SER A 19 2.71 14.40 4.06
C SER A 19 1.31 13.89 3.72
N GLN A 20 0.39 14.76 3.27
CA GLN A 20 -0.94 14.34 2.82
C GLN A 20 -0.84 13.49 1.55
N SER A 21 0.11 13.80 0.66
CA SER A 21 0.32 13.06 -0.60
C SER A 21 0.83 11.62 -0.42
N ILE A 22 1.39 11.30 0.76
CA ILE A 22 1.91 9.98 1.12
C ILE A 22 1.18 9.36 2.33
N SER A 23 0.13 10.02 2.82
CA SER A 23 -0.71 9.50 3.90
C SER A 23 -1.59 8.34 3.42
N VAL A 24 -1.95 7.45 4.34
CA VAL A 24 -2.81 6.30 4.06
C VAL A 24 -4.06 6.44 4.91
N SER A 25 -5.22 6.59 4.26
CA SER A 25 -6.51 6.61 4.96
C SER A 25 -6.87 5.24 5.54
N GLU A 26 -7.80 5.20 6.49
CA GLU A 26 -8.23 3.93 7.11
C GLU A 26 -8.77 2.93 6.07
N SER A 27 -9.58 3.39 5.12
CA SER A 27 -10.11 2.55 4.04
C SER A 27 -9.03 2.05 3.08
N GLU A 28 -8.01 2.86 2.79
CA GLU A 28 -6.87 2.41 2.01
C GLU A 28 -6.04 1.38 2.78
N ALA A 29 -5.85 1.56 4.09
CA ALA A 29 -5.14 0.61 4.93
C ALA A 29 -5.84 -0.75 4.94
N GLU A 30 -7.17 -0.78 5.07
CA GLU A 30 -7.96 -2.02 4.99
C GLU A 30 -7.70 -2.78 3.68
N VAL A 31 -7.78 -2.09 2.55
CA VAL A 31 -7.54 -2.69 1.22
C VAL A 31 -6.08 -3.17 1.10
N LEU A 32 -5.10 -2.36 1.51
CA LEU A 32 -3.68 -2.71 1.43
C LEU A 32 -3.35 -3.95 2.29
N LEU A 33 -3.90 -4.02 3.50
CA LEU A 33 -3.69 -5.15 4.41
C LEU A 33 -4.37 -6.43 3.88
N GLU A 34 -5.54 -6.31 3.27
CA GLU A 34 -6.20 -7.44 2.62
C GLU A 34 -5.38 -7.99 1.45
N LEU A 35 -4.92 -7.11 0.56
CA LEU A 35 -4.08 -7.51 -0.59
C LEU A 35 -2.73 -8.10 -0.15
N ALA A 36 -2.12 -7.54 0.89
CA ALA A 36 -0.91 -8.09 1.50
C ALA A 36 -1.15 -9.51 2.04
N GLY A 37 -2.28 -9.72 2.72
CA GLY A 37 -2.72 -11.03 3.17
C GLY A 37 -2.85 -12.00 2.00
N LEU A 38 -3.55 -11.61 0.94
CA LEU A 38 -3.72 -12.44 -0.26
C LEU A 38 -2.37 -12.85 -0.87
N ALA A 39 -1.43 -11.90 -1.02
CA ALA A 39 -0.10 -12.20 -1.53
C ALA A 39 0.67 -13.19 -0.66
N ALA A 40 0.63 -13.04 0.67
CA ALA A 40 1.30 -13.96 1.59
C ALA A 40 0.74 -15.39 1.52
N HIS A 41 -0.59 -15.53 1.44
CA HIS A 41 -1.25 -16.83 1.44
C HIS A 41 -1.15 -17.53 0.08
N SER A 42 -1.49 -16.84 -1.01
CA SER A 42 -1.53 -17.46 -2.33
C SER A 42 -0.15 -17.83 -2.88
N SER A 43 0.90 -17.10 -2.47
CA SER A 43 2.27 -17.42 -2.88
C SER A 43 3.00 -18.40 -1.96
N GLY A 44 2.45 -18.68 -0.77
CA GLY A 44 3.13 -19.43 0.29
C GLY A 44 4.33 -18.71 0.92
N ALA A 45 4.63 -17.47 0.53
CA ALA A 45 5.77 -16.70 1.02
C ALA A 45 5.33 -15.37 1.65
N ARG A 46 5.46 -15.27 2.98
CA ARG A 46 5.11 -14.04 3.74
C ARG A 46 5.88 -12.80 3.28
N THR A 47 7.03 -12.96 2.64
CA THR A 47 7.81 -11.86 2.05
C THR A 47 7.06 -11.14 0.94
N ASN A 48 6.09 -11.78 0.29
CA ASN A 48 5.35 -11.18 -0.81
C ASN A 48 4.31 -10.14 -0.34
N ALA A 49 3.90 -10.16 0.94
CA ALA A 49 3.03 -9.13 1.50
C ALA A 49 3.65 -7.72 1.41
N PRO A 50 4.82 -7.43 2.03
CA PRO A 50 5.43 -6.10 1.95
C PRO A 50 5.93 -5.77 0.54
N LEU A 51 6.38 -6.76 -0.26
CA LEU A 51 6.81 -6.54 -1.63
C LEU A 51 5.64 -6.11 -2.53
N LEU A 52 4.47 -6.73 -2.37
CA LEU A 52 3.26 -6.30 -3.08
C LEU A 52 2.91 -4.87 -2.70
N CYS A 53 2.85 -4.52 -1.42
CA CYS A 53 2.55 -3.15 -0.98
C CYS A 53 3.53 -2.12 -1.60
N HIS A 54 4.81 -2.45 -1.71
CA HIS A 54 5.79 -1.60 -2.37
C HIS A 54 5.51 -1.43 -3.87
N VAL A 55 5.18 -2.51 -4.58
CA VAL A 55 4.80 -2.46 -6.01
C VAL A 55 3.53 -1.63 -6.21
N LEU A 56 2.52 -1.81 -5.36
CA LEU A 56 1.28 -1.04 -5.39
C LEU A 56 1.54 0.46 -5.17
N GLY A 57 2.39 0.82 -4.21
CA GLY A 57 2.81 2.21 -3.98
C GLY A 57 3.48 2.82 -5.21
N ARG A 58 4.37 2.07 -5.88
CA ARG A 58 4.99 2.51 -7.13
C ARG A 58 3.96 2.69 -8.25
N ALA A 59 3.00 1.79 -8.39
CA ALA A 59 1.94 1.92 -9.39
C ALA A 59 1.00 3.11 -9.12
N ARG A 60 0.65 3.35 -7.84
CA ARG A 60 -0.10 4.55 -7.40
C ARG A 60 0.62 5.84 -7.78
N SER A 61 1.95 5.89 -7.64
CA SER A 61 2.75 7.05 -8.06
C SER A 61 2.70 7.33 -9.58
N GLN A 62 2.28 6.34 -10.38
CA GLN A 62 2.07 6.47 -11.83
C GLN A 62 0.62 6.85 -12.18
N GLY A 63 -0.21 7.17 -11.18
CA GLY A 63 -1.60 7.62 -11.37
C GLY A 63 -2.66 6.52 -11.39
N ILE A 64 -2.31 5.27 -11.11
CA ILE A 64 -3.28 4.16 -11.06
C ILE A 64 -4.03 4.20 -9.71
N SER A 65 -5.35 4.04 -9.73
CA SER A 65 -6.16 4.00 -8.49
C SER A 65 -5.94 2.71 -7.69
N LEU A 66 -6.08 2.77 -6.36
CA LEU A 66 -6.00 1.56 -5.51
C LEU A 66 -7.11 0.57 -5.83
N GLU A 67 -8.27 1.06 -6.26
CA GLU A 67 -9.38 0.23 -6.71
C GLU A 67 -9.01 -0.61 -7.93
N ALA A 68 -8.50 0.02 -9.00
CA ALA A 68 -8.04 -0.69 -10.19
C ALA A 68 -6.89 -1.67 -9.89
N LEU A 69 -5.98 -1.29 -8.98
CA LEU A 69 -4.91 -2.18 -8.53
C LEU A 69 -5.45 -3.37 -7.72
N SER A 70 -6.41 -3.14 -6.83
CA SER A 70 -7.06 -4.17 -6.03
C SER A 70 -7.76 -5.19 -6.93
N GLU A 71 -8.51 -4.73 -7.93
CA GLU A 71 -9.14 -5.60 -8.93
C GLU A 71 -8.11 -6.43 -9.69
N THR A 72 -7.02 -5.80 -10.15
CA THR A 72 -5.94 -6.47 -10.89
C THR A 72 -5.28 -7.56 -10.05
N VAL A 73 -4.93 -7.25 -8.80
CA VAL A 73 -4.33 -8.24 -7.89
C VAL A 73 -5.30 -9.38 -7.66
N ARG A 74 -6.55 -9.11 -7.27
CA ARG A 74 -7.55 -10.16 -7.01
C ARG A 74 -7.80 -11.07 -8.21
N ALA A 75 -7.71 -10.55 -9.43
CA ALA A 75 -7.82 -11.35 -10.65
C ALA A 75 -6.60 -12.26 -10.88
N ALA A 76 -5.40 -11.84 -10.47
CA ALA A 76 -4.16 -12.58 -10.67
C ALA A 76 -3.91 -13.74 -9.68
N VAL A 77 -4.61 -13.74 -8.54
CA VAL A 77 -4.47 -14.74 -7.47
C VAL A 77 -5.66 -15.70 -7.36
N LYS A 78 -6.54 -15.69 -8.36
CA LYS A 78 -7.61 -16.69 -8.56
C LYS A 78 -7.07 -17.98 -9.19
#